data_AF-A0A3C0UI59-F1
#
_entry.id   AF-A0A3C0UI59-F1
#
_cell.length_a   1.000
_cell.length_b   1.000
_cell.length_c   1.000
_cell.angle_alpha   90.00
_cell.angle_beta   90.00
_cell.angle_gamma   90.00
#
_symmetry.space_group_name_H-M   'P 1'
#
loop_
_entity.id
_entity.type
_entity.pdbx_description
1 polymer ?
#
loop_
_entity_poly.entity_id
_entity_poly.type
_entity_poly.pdbx_seq_one_letter_code
_entity_poly.pdbx_strand_id
1 'polypeptide(L)'
;TSLSQQTYHTNAVTTGLTLPALQMDSDLASSQTTPEVTVVDADGNVNTFSITFTQNGTGWDYNYTINGTATATMGSVTWDTATSTYAGLPTTVSVGTPPIAYALATTNPVAPASNPTTSLSTTSSQATLDNFDITPTTGATPMSIKANLNSITSYAGESTVQVEKDGYGAGTLDSKYIDTTGVIVGNFTNGQSKVLGQVALATFNNPSGLNKVGDNLFGKSVNSGEAKVGTSGSGGRGTFNPGNLEMSNVDLAQEFSNMIITQRGFQANSKIITTTDQMLEELANLKR
;
A
#
# COMPACT_ATOMS: atom_id res chain seq x y z
N THR A 1 -1.60 -39.44 -25.24
CA THR A 1 -0.36 -38.68 -25.45
C THR A 1 0.08 -38.10 -24.12
N SER A 2 1.06 -38.76 -23.53
CA SER A 2 1.68 -38.42 -22.25
C SER A 2 2.36 -37.05 -22.32
N LEU A 3 2.06 -36.15 -21.38
CA LEU A 3 2.98 -35.05 -21.07
C LEU A 3 3.81 -35.42 -19.84
N SER A 4 5.10 -35.52 -20.13
CA SER A 4 6.24 -35.80 -19.27
C SER A 4 6.19 -35.04 -17.95
N GLN A 5 6.32 -35.77 -16.84
CA GLN A 5 6.87 -35.18 -15.61
C GLN A 5 8.30 -34.73 -15.92
N GLN A 6 8.57 -33.45 -15.75
CA GLN A 6 9.90 -32.89 -15.88
C GLN A 6 10.50 -32.88 -14.48
N THR A 7 11.33 -33.88 -14.17
CA THR A 7 12.12 -33.91 -12.93
C THR A 7 13.19 -32.82 -13.05
N TYR A 8 12.93 -31.68 -12.40
CA TYR A 8 13.94 -30.64 -12.24
C TYR A 8 15.00 -31.15 -11.28
N HIS A 9 16.17 -31.48 -11.82
CA HIS A 9 17.37 -31.63 -11.00
C HIS A 9 17.78 -30.23 -10.54
N THR A 10 17.63 -29.96 -9.25
CA THR A 10 18.11 -28.74 -8.63
C THR A 10 19.63 -28.80 -8.56
N ASN A 11 20.30 -28.03 -9.42
CA ASN A 11 21.72 -27.73 -9.27
C ASN A 11 21.97 -27.21 -7.85
N ALA A 12 23.01 -27.75 -7.20
CA ALA A 12 23.38 -27.39 -5.83
C ALA A 12 23.43 -25.86 -5.67
N VAL A 13 22.49 -25.33 -4.90
CA VAL A 13 22.42 -23.91 -4.60
C VAL A 13 23.48 -23.65 -3.53
N THR A 14 24.58 -23.00 -3.93
CA THR A 14 25.54 -22.43 -2.98
C THR A 14 24.86 -21.25 -2.28
N THR A 15 24.13 -21.52 -1.21
CA THR A 15 23.61 -20.48 -0.33
C THR A 15 24.79 -19.87 0.43
N GLY A 16 25.05 -18.58 0.21
CA GLY A 16 26.03 -17.84 1.01
C GLY A 16 25.55 -17.79 2.45
N LEU A 17 26.33 -18.36 3.36
CA LEU A 17 26.04 -18.37 4.78
C LEU A 17 26.70 -17.15 5.43
N THR A 18 25.89 -16.19 5.88
CA THR A 18 26.39 -15.04 6.66
C THR A 18 26.26 -15.39 8.14
N LEU A 19 27.39 -15.57 8.82
CA LEU A 19 27.41 -15.85 10.26
C LEU A 19 27.28 -14.54 11.06
N PRO A 20 26.61 -14.56 12.23
CA PRO A 20 26.62 -13.42 13.14
C PRO A 20 28.05 -13.15 13.65
N ALA A 21 28.31 -11.89 14.01
CA ALA A 21 29.59 -11.50 14.60
C ALA A 21 29.80 -12.24 15.93
N LEU A 22 30.87 -13.03 16.01
CA LEU A 22 31.26 -13.76 17.22
C LEU A 22 32.22 -12.91 18.06
N GLN A 23 32.01 -12.86 19.37
CA GLN A 23 32.92 -12.17 20.29
C GLN A 23 33.97 -13.17 20.78
N MET A 24 35.11 -13.25 20.10
CA MET A 24 36.17 -14.23 20.39
C MET A 24 37.13 -13.74 21.49
N ASP A 25 36.60 -13.35 22.65
CA ASP A 25 37.37 -12.80 23.77
C ASP A 25 38.13 -13.88 24.55
N SER A 26 39.44 -13.67 24.78
CA SER A 26 40.30 -14.61 25.52
C SER A 26 39.96 -14.75 27.00
N ASP A 27 39.14 -13.86 27.57
CA ASP A 27 38.72 -13.92 28.98
C ASP A 27 37.35 -14.60 29.17
N LEU A 28 36.66 -15.00 28.10
CA LEU A 28 35.33 -15.62 28.18
C LEU A 28 35.43 -17.16 28.25
N ALA A 29 34.97 -17.74 29.36
CA ALA A 29 35.00 -19.19 29.55
C ALA A 29 34.17 -19.96 28.51
N SER A 30 34.89 -20.83 27.78
CA SER A 30 34.49 -22.10 27.16
C SER A 30 33.38 -22.11 26.11
N SER A 31 33.79 -22.34 24.85
CA SER A 31 33.01 -22.82 23.71
C SER A 31 31.80 -21.98 23.28
N GLN A 32 31.91 -21.25 22.17
CA GLN A 32 30.79 -20.54 21.54
C GLN A 32 30.29 -21.26 20.29
N THR A 33 28.98 -21.52 20.22
CA THR A 33 28.34 -22.15 19.06
C THR A 33 27.50 -21.13 18.32
N THR A 34 27.66 -21.05 17.00
CA THR A 34 26.82 -20.21 16.14
C THR A 34 25.38 -20.73 16.16
N PRO A 35 24.37 -19.87 15.95
CA PRO A 35 23.00 -20.34 15.75
C PRO A 35 22.94 -21.36 14.61
N GLU A 36 22.06 -22.35 14.76
CA GLU A 36 21.84 -23.37 13.74
C GLU A 36 21.25 -22.72 12.49
N VAL A 37 21.84 -23.02 11.34
CA VAL A 37 21.32 -22.61 10.05
C VAL A 37 20.78 -23.83 9.32
N THR A 38 19.54 -23.71 8.84
CA THR A 38 18.91 -24.74 8.02
C THR A 38 19.38 -24.59 6.58
N VAL A 39 19.89 -25.68 6.03
CA VAL A 39 20.38 -25.80 4.66
C VAL A 39 19.60 -26.93 4.01
N VAL A 40 19.00 -26.66 2.84
CA VAL A 40 18.25 -27.67 2.09
C VAL A 40 19.19 -28.26 1.04
N ASP A 41 19.32 -29.59 1.02
CA ASP A 41 20.13 -30.28 0.03
C ASP A 41 19.44 -30.36 -1.35
N ALA A 42 20.17 -30.86 -2.36
CA ALA A 42 19.66 -30.97 -3.73
C ALA A 42 18.47 -31.93 -3.87
N ASP A 43 18.24 -32.81 -2.88
CA ASP A 43 17.15 -33.78 -2.81
C ASP A 43 15.95 -33.26 -1.98
N GLY A 44 16.03 -32.02 -1.47
CA GLY A 44 14.96 -31.37 -0.71
C GLY A 44 14.94 -31.68 0.78
N ASN A 45 15.94 -32.39 1.32
CA ASN A 45 16.02 -32.64 2.76
C ASN A 45 16.63 -31.45 3.49
N VAL A 46 16.05 -31.14 4.65
CA VAL A 46 16.51 -30.05 5.53
C VAL A 46 17.59 -30.58 6.45
N ASN A 47 18.79 -30.01 6.35
CA ASN A 47 19.92 -30.29 7.21
C ASN A 47 20.22 -29.06 8.08
N THR A 48 20.52 -29.24 9.37
CA THR A 48 20.97 -28.14 10.25
C THR A 48 22.49 -28.11 10.33
N PHE A 49 23.05 -26.91 10.24
CA PHE A 49 24.48 -26.66 10.30
C PHE A 49 24.79 -25.66 11.41
N SER A 50 25.78 -25.98 12.25
CA SER A 50 26.32 -25.03 13.23
C SER A 50 27.83 -25.19 13.35
N ILE A 51 28.52 -24.10 13.72
CA ILE A 51 29.96 -24.09 13.99
C ILE A 51 30.16 -23.80 15.47
N THR A 52 30.97 -24.60 16.13
CA THR A 52 31.37 -24.43 17.53
C THR A 52 32.85 -24.06 17.58
N PHE A 53 33.15 -22.94 18.23
CA PHE A 53 34.49 -22.43 18.48
C PHE A 53 34.88 -22.68 19.93
N THR A 54 35.96 -23.43 20.17
CA THR A 54 36.49 -23.75 21.49
C THR A 54 37.80 -23.02 21.71
N GLN A 55 37.91 -22.28 22.82
CA GLN A 55 39.11 -21.53 23.14
C GLN A 55 40.30 -22.47 23.46
N ASN A 56 41.46 -22.19 22.86
CA ASN A 56 42.73 -22.90 23.06
C ASN A 56 43.84 -21.91 23.42
N GLY A 57 43.71 -21.26 24.58
CA GLY A 57 44.68 -20.29 25.11
C GLY A 57 44.74 -18.99 24.30
N THR A 58 45.60 -18.95 23.27
CA THR A 58 45.85 -17.76 22.42
C THR A 58 45.03 -17.74 21.12
N GLY A 59 44.22 -18.78 20.88
CA GLY A 59 43.38 -18.92 19.70
C GLY A 59 42.09 -19.69 19.98
N TRP A 60 41.38 -20.01 18.92
CA TRP A 60 40.09 -20.71 18.97
C TRP A 60 40.07 -21.84 17.93
N ASP A 61 39.90 -23.06 18.38
CA ASP A 61 39.68 -24.21 17.50
C ASP A 61 38.21 -24.23 17.06
N TYR A 62 37.90 -24.66 15.83
CA TYR A 62 36.52 -24.78 15.37
C TYR A 62 36.16 -26.19 14.90
N ASN A 63 34.93 -26.60 15.24
CA ASN A 63 34.24 -27.78 14.74
C ASN A 63 32.93 -27.35 14.08
N TYR A 64 32.39 -28.15 13.16
CA TYR A 64 31.00 -28.00 12.74
C TYR A 64 30.20 -29.24 13.07
N THR A 65 28.90 -29.04 13.25
CA THR A 65 27.93 -30.13 13.38
C THR A 65 26.96 -30.08 12.21
N ILE A 66 26.60 -31.26 11.71
CA ILE A 66 25.53 -31.43 10.73
C ILE A 66 24.48 -32.33 11.39
N ASN A 67 23.23 -31.86 11.48
CA ASN A 67 22.13 -32.60 12.12
C ASN A 67 22.52 -33.12 13.52
N GLY A 68 23.26 -32.32 14.29
CA GLY A 68 23.72 -32.68 15.64
C GLY A 68 24.90 -33.66 15.71
N THR A 69 25.42 -34.16 14.58
CA THR A 69 26.62 -35.00 14.55
C THR A 69 27.86 -34.14 14.35
N ALA A 70 28.75 -34.11 15.34
CA ALA A 70 30.01 -33.36 15.28
C ALA A 70 30.99 -34.02 14.29
N THR A 71 31.56 -33.22 13.40
CA THR A 71 32.70 -33.63 12.58
C THR A 71 33.98 -33.14 13.29
N ALA A 72 35.04 -33.96 13.27
CA ALA A 72 36.28 -33.71 14.02
C ALA A 72 36.91 -32.33 13.72
N THR A 73 37.79 -31.86 14.61
CA THR A 73 38.44 -30.55 14.55
C THR A 73 39.13 -30.28 13.22
N MET A 74 38.64 -29.25 12.52
CA MET A 74 39.01 -28.97 11.14
C MET A 74 39.97 -27.78 10.99
N GLY A 75 40.18 -26.99 12.04
CA GLY A 75 41.15 -25.91 12.00
C GLY A 75 41.14 -25.03 13.24
N SER A 76 42.08 -24.08 13.26
CA SER A 76 42.24 -23.11 14.34
C SER A 76 42.23 -21.69 13.78
N VAL A 77 41.63 -20.79 14.56
CA VAL A 77 41.57 -19.35 14.33
C VAL A 77 42.51 -18.69 15.32
N THR A 78 43.43 -17.87 14.83
CA THR A 78 44.41 -17.15 15.65
C THR A 78 44.26 -15.65 15.48
N TRP A 79 44.49 -14.89 16.56
CA TRP A 79 44.49 -13.45 16.49
C TRP A 79 45.80 -12.95 15.86
N ASP A 80 45.70 -12.24 14.74
CA ASP A 80 46.83 -11.54 14.13
C ASP A 80 46.96 -10.16 14.78
N THR A 81 48.02 -10.01 15.59
CA THR A 81 48.33 -8.77 16.30
C THR A 81 48.80 -7.64 15.37
N ALA A 82 49.26 -7.94 14.15
CA ALA A 82 49.71 -6.94 13.21
C ALA A 82 48.55 -6.24 12.50
N THR A 83 47.48 -6.98 12.20
CA THR A 83 46.31 -6.46 11.48
C THR A 83 45.12 -6.21 12.39
N SER A 84 45.19 -6.60 13.67
CA SER A 84 44.05 -6.59 14.60
C SER A 84 42.85 -7.37 14.04
N THR A 85 43.11 -8.52 13.43
CA THR A 85 42.08 -9.38 12.80
C THR A 85 42.29 -10.85 13.14
N TYR A 86 41.23 -11.65 13.08
CA TYR A 86 41.34 -13.10 13.22
C TYR A 86 41.69 -13.76 11.88
N ALA A 87 42.73 -14.60 11.88
CA ALA A 87 43.21 -15.36 10.71
C ALA A 87 42.91 -16.85 10.87
N GLY A 88 42.65 -17.55 9.76
CA GLY A 88 42.42 -19.00 9.73
C GLY A 88 40.94 -19.43 9.69
N LEU A 89 40.00 -18.51 9.49
CA LEU A 89 38.59 -18.87 9.28
C LEU A 89 38.42 -19.64 7.94
N PRO A 90 37.65 -20.73 7.91
CA PRO A 90 37.42 -21.49 6.69
C PRO A 90 36.59 -20.66 5.70
N THR A 91 37.11 -20.47 4.50
CA THR A 91 36.38 -19.79 3.40
C THR A 91 35.38 -20.70 2.71
N THR A 92 35.55 -22.03 2.86
CA THR A 92 34.65 -23.04 2.29
C THR A 92 34.49 -24.24 3.22
N VAL A 93 33.26 -24.70 3.43
CA VAL A 93 32.95 -25.97 4.12
C VAL A 93 32.31 -26.92 3.13
N SER A 94 32.75 -28.18 3.08
CA SER A 94 32.20 -29.22 2.21
C SER A 94 31.37 -30.23 3.00
N VAL A 95 30.12 -30.44 2.62
CA VAL A 95 29.21 -31.39 3.29
C VAL A 95 28.76 -32.50 2.34
N GLY A 96 28.74 -33.74 2.83
CA GLY A 96 28.14 -34.89 2.16
C GLY A 96 29.02 -35.55 1.08
N THR A 97 28.49 -36.65 0.53
CA THR A 97 29.03 -37.35 -0.64
C THR A 97 27.94 -37.41 -1.71
N PRO A 98 28.08 -36.74 -2.87
CA PRO A 98 29.20 -35.88 -3.30
C PRO A 98 29.29 -34.55 -2.51
N PRO A 99 30.50 -33.95 -2.41
CA PRO A 99 30.72 -32.78 -1.56
C PRO A 99 30.05 -31.53 -2.13
N ILE A 100 29.15 -30.93 -1.35
CA ILE A 100 28.57 -29.61 -1.62
C ILE A 100 29.44 -28.57 -0.92
N ALA A 101 30.03 -27.64 -1.68
CA ALA A 101 30.87 -26.57 -1.16
C ALA A 101 30.04 -25.32 -0.84
N TYR A 102 30.14 -24.84 0.40
CA TYR A 102 29.48 -23.63 0.88
C TYR A 102 30.51 -22.53 1.12
N ALA A 103 30.32 -21.36 0.50
CA ALA A 103 31.14 -20.19 0.77
C ALA A 103 30.69 -19.51 2.06
N LEU A 104 31.60 -19.36 3.01
CA LEU A 104 31.33 -18.71 4.29
C LEU A 104 31.72 -17.24 4.18
N ALA A 105 30.72 -16.34 4.17
CA ALA A 105 30.96 -14.91 4.20
C ALA A 105 31.02 -14.47 5.66
N THR A 106 32.23 -14.31 6.19
CA THR A 106 32.44 -13.85 7.55
C THR A 106 32.55 -12.32 7.55
N THR A 107 31.73 -11.65 8.36
CA THR A 107 32.12 -10.32 8.83
C THR A 107 33.21 -10.54 9.88
N ASN A 108 34.32 -9.82 9.75
CA ASN A 108 35.48 -9.98 10.62
C ASN A 108 35.04 -9.83 12.10
N PRO A 109 35.42 -10.72 13.03
CA PRO A 109 35.01 -10.61 14.42
C PRO A 109 35.50 -9.28 15.02
N VAL A 110 34.65 -8.61 15.81
CA VAL A 110 34.97 -7.32 16.41
C VAL A 110 35.90 -7.54 17.61
N ALA A 111 36.97 -6.74 17.70
CA ALA A 111 37.92 -6.77 18.82
C ALA A 111 37.20 -6.61 20.19
N PRO A 112 37.71 -7.22 21.28
CA PRO A 112 37.09 -7.10 22.60
C PRO A 112 37.15 -5.64 23.05
N ALA A 113 35.98 -5.01 23.18
CA ALA A 113 35.89 -3.66 23.74
C ALA A 113 36.20 -3.76 25.24
N SER A 114 37.29 -3.12 25.68
CA SER A 114 37.54 -2.86 27.09
C SER A 114 36.37 -2.06 27.67
N ASN A 115 35.48 -2.77 28.35
CA ASN A 115 34.37 -2.30 29.20
C ASN A 115 33.83 -0.90 28.86
N PRO A 116 32.91 -0.76 27.88
CA PRO A 116 32.36 0.55 27.56
C PRO A 116 31.27 0.88 28.59
N THR A 117 31.59 1.71 29.57
CA THR A 117 30.60 2.64 30.12
C THR A 117 30.14 3.53 28.97
N THR A 118 29.08 3.13 28.26
CA THR A 118 28.58 3.90 27.12
C THR A 118 27.84 5.13 27.63
N SER A 119 28.56 6.23 27.83
CA SER A 119 27.99 7.56 27.64
C SER A 119 27.81 7.75 26.13
N LEU A 120 26.58 7.96 25.68
CA LEU A 120 26.29 8.35 24.31
C LEU A 120 26.81 9.79 24.10
N SER A 121 28.03 9.92 23.60
CA SER A 121 28.60 11.20 23.16
C SER A 121 28.19 11.44 21.71
N THR A 122 27.19 12.29 21.48
CA THR A 122 26.84 12.79 20.15
C THR A 122 27.78 13.93 19.75
N THR A 123 29.05 13.60 19.51
CA THR A 123 30.00 14.56 18.90
C THR A 123 30.11 14.33 17.39
N SER A 124 28.97 14.40 16.72
CA SER A 124 28.89 14.75 15.30
C SER A 124 27.45 15.14 15.03
N SER A 125 27.25 16.40 14.66
CA SER A 125 26.00 16.89 14.09
C SER A 125 25.50 15.88 13.06
N GLN A 126 24.32 15.29 13.30
CA GLN A 126 23.66 14.28 12.47
C GLN A 126 24.04 12.80 12.80
N ALA A 127 23.57 12.29 13.94
CA ALA A 127 23.29 10.85 14.09
C ALA A 127 21.96 10.54 13.40
N THR A 128 21.92 10.67 12.07
CA THR A 128 20.86 10.04 11.28
C THR A 128 21.28 8.61 11.08
N LEU A 129 20.51 7.66 11.61
CA LEU A 129 20.49 6.35 10.99
C LEU A 129 19.90 6.60 9.61
N ASP A 130 20.75 6.58 8.59
CA ASP A 130 20.30 6.61 7.21
C ASP A 130 19.27 5.48 7.04
N ASN A 131 18.19 5.77 6.31
CA ASN A 131 17.13 4.80 6.09
C ASN A 131 17.75 3.49 5.56
N PHE A 132 17.36 2.35 6.15
CA PHE A 132 17.69 1.07 5.53
C PHE A 132 16.74 0.85 4.35
N ASP A 133 17.18 1.29 3.18
CA ASP A 133 16.41 1.25 1.94
C ASP A 133 16.55 -0.11 1.26
N ILE A 134 15.43 -0.80 1.11
CA ILE A 134 15.31 -2.05 0.37
C ILE A 134 14.64 -1.72 -0.96
N THR A 135 15.31 -2.02 -2.07
CA THR A 135 14.72 -1.93 -3.41
C THR A 135 14.46 -3.35 -3.93
N PRO A 136 13.21 -3.84 -3.89
CA PRO A 136 12.90 -5.20 -4.31
C PRO A 136 13.11 -5.37 -5.82
N THR A 137 13.75 -6.46 -6.25
CA THR A 137 14.00 -6.77 -7.67
C THR A 137 12.76 -7.23 -8.44
N THR A 138 11.62 -7.40 -7.76
CA THR A 138 10.37 -7.97 -8.29
C THR A 138 9.31 -6.92 -8.65
N GLY A 139 9.69 -5.65 -8.78
CA GLY A 139 8.81 -4.57 -9.28
C GLY A 139 7.96 -3.86 -8.20
N ALA A 140 8.21 -4.12 -6.92
CA ALA A 140 7.65 -3.31 -5.83
C ALA A 140 8.41 -1.99 -5.68
N THR A 141 7.72 -0.96 -5.19
CA THR A 141 8.35 0.34 -4.89
C THR A 141 9.43 0.17 -3.81
N PRO A 142 10.52 0.96 -3.85
CA PRO A 142 11.51 0.97 -2.77
C PRO A 142 10.85 1.21 -1.42
N MET A 143 11.30 0.50 -0.40
CA MET A 143 10.81 0.62 0.97
C MET A 143 11.96 0.99 1.91
N SER A 144 11.68 1.81 2.92
CA SER A 144 12.66 2.30 3.88
C SER A 144 12.32 1.81 5.28
N ILE A 145 13.24 1.10 5.93
CA ILE A 145 13.13 0.83 7.37
C ILE A 145 13.79 1.99 8.11
N LYS A 146 12.99 2.72 8.89
CA LYS A 146 13.46 3.81 9.73
C LYS A 146 13.45 3.38 11.19
N ALA A 147 14.62 3.38 11.83
CA ALA A 147 14.72 3.16 13.26
C ALA A 147 14.75 4.52 13.99
N ASN A 148 13.70 4.83 14.73
CA ASN A 148 13.66 6.02 15.57
C ASN A 148 14.15 5.68 16.98
N LEU A 149 15.35 6.14 17.34
CA LEU A 149 15.97 5.88 18.63
C LEU A 149 15.76 7.01 19.66
N ASN A 150 15.00 8.05 19.31
CA ASN A 150 14.80 9.22 20.18
C ASN A 150 14.00 8.92 21.46
N SER A 151 13.35 7.76 21.53
CA SER A 151 12.53 7.35 22.67
C SER A 151 13.04 6.08 23.35
N ILE A 152 14.32 5.72 23.13
CA ILE A 152 14.95 4.62 23.87
C ILE A 152 15.06 5.01 25.33
N THR A 153 14.58 4.13 26.20
CA THR A 153 14.76 4.23 27.65
C THR A 153 15.47 2.97 28.15
N SER A 154 16.34 3.13 29.13
CA SER A 154 17.09 2.03 29.76
C SER A 154 16.64 1.87 31.21
N TYR A 155 15.48 1.24 31.39
CA TYR A 155 14.98 0.85 32.71
C TYR A 155 15.28 -0.63 32.98
N ALA A 156 15.43 -1.00 34.25
CA ALA A 156 15.53 -2.40 34.65
C ALA A 156 14.17 -3.09 34.41
N GLY A 157 14.09 -3.89 33.35
CA GLY A 157 12.87 -4.58 32.92
C GLY A 157 13.05 -5.27 31.56
N GLU A 158 11.99 -5.91 31.08
CA GLU A 158 11.98 -6.50 29.73
C GLU A 158 12.04 -5.42 28.65
N SER A 159 12.81 -5.67 27.60
CA SER A 159 12.88 -4.77 26.45
C SER A 159 11.65 -4.94 25.57
N THR A 160 10.98 -3.82 25.24
CA THR A 160 9.83 -3.82 24.34
C THR A 160 10.16 -3.05 23.07
N VAL A 161 9.68 -3.54 21.92
CA VAL A 161 9.88 -2.93 20.60
C VAL A 161 8.53 -2.76 19.94
N GLN A 162 8.25 -1.54 19.45
CA GLN A 162 7.09 -1.26 18.64
C GLN A 162 7.49 -1.15 17.17
N VAL A 163 6.76 -1.85 16.30
CA VAL A 163 6.95 -1.80 14.85
C VAL A 163 5.69 -1.26 14.22
N GLU A 164 5.83 -0.17 13.46
CA GLU A 164 4.79 0.36 12.59
C GLU A 164 5.15 0.03 11.14
N LYS A 165 4.13 -0.33 10.34
CA LYS A 165 4.31 -0.66 8.92
C LYS A 165 3.24 0.05 8.10
N ASP A 166 3.67 0.68 7.01
CA ASP A 166 2.81 1.39 6.06
C ASP A 166 2.50 0.57 4.80
N GLY A 167 3.14 -0.60 4.65
CA GLY A 167 2.92 -1.53 3.54
C GLY A 167 1.63 -2.35 3.66
N TYR A 168 0.94 -2.50 2.53
CA TYR A 168 -0.27 -3.33 2.37
C TYR A 168 -0.15 -4.24 1.13
N GLY A 169 -0.79 -5.41 1.19
CA GLY A 169 -0.87 -6.33 0.05
C GLY A 169 -1.70 -5.74 -1.10
N ALA A 170 -1.53 -6.28 -2.30
CA ALA A 170 -2.38 -5.91 -3.43
C ALA A 170 -3.86 -6.24 -3.11
N GLY A 171 -4.74 -5.27 -3.33
CA GLY A 171 -6.18 -5.40 -3.10
C GLY A 171 -6.96 -5.08 -4.36
N THR A 172 -8.10 -5.75 -4.54
CA THR A 172 -9.07 -5.44 -5.58
C THR A 172 -10.18 -4.56 -5.00
N LEU A 173 -10.90 -3.82 -5.86
CA LEU A 173 -12.03 -3.01 -5.41
C LEU A 173 -13.15 -3.92 -4.89
N ASP A 174 -13.59 -3.69 -3.67
CA ASP A 174 -14.65 -4.46 -3.00
C ASP A 174 -15.98 -3.69 -3.01
N SER A 175 -15.98 -2.46 -2.51
CA SER A 175 -17.18 -1.61 -2.47
C SER A 175 -16.87 -0.16 -2.85
N LYS A 176 -17.90 0.57 -3.27
CA LYS A 176 -17.82 2.01 -3.59
C LYS A 176 -18.99 2.76 -3.00
N TYR A 177 -18.75 3.96 -2.50
CA TYR A 177 -19.79 4.88 -2.07
C TYR A 177 -19.43 6.30 -2.50
N ILE A 178 -20.44 7.17 -2.51
CA ILE A 178 -20.28 8.60 -2.79
C ILE A 178 -20.62 9.33 -1.51
N ASP A 179 -19.75 10.25 -1.09
CA ASP A 179 -20.00 11.08 0.07
C ASP A 179 -20.91 12.29 -0.26
N THR A 180 -21.23 13.09 0.75
CA THR A 180 -22.05 14.31 0.58
C THR A 180 -21.31 15.44 -0.15
N THR A 181 -19.99 15.30 -0.33
CA THR A 181 -19.14 16.24 -1.08
C THR A 181 -18.93 15.80 -2.55
N GLY A 182 -19.60 14.73 -2.98
CA GLY A 182 -19.53 14.17 -4.32
C GLY A 182 -18.25 13.40 -4.60
N VAL A 183 -17.43 13.13 -3.58
CA VAL A 183 -16.22 12.32 -3.68
C VAL A 183 -16.61 10.85 -3.68
N ILE A 184 -16.09 10.14 -4.68
CA ILE A 184 -16.29 8.71 -4.88
C ILE A 184 -15.14 8.00 -4.17
N VAL A 185 -15.47 7.24 -3.12
CA VAL A 185 -14.49 6.46 -2.35
C VAL A 185 -14.69 4.98 -2.65
N GLY A 186 -13.60 4.30 -2.96
CA GLY A 186 -13.53 2.85 -3.13
C GLY A 186 -12.84 2.19 -1.96
N ASN A 187 -13.47 1.17 -1.37
CA ASN A 187 -12.85 0.30 -0.38
C ASN A 187 -12.30 -0.94 -1.08
N PHE A 188 -11.09 -1.34 -0.71
CA PHE A 188 -10.37 -2.44 -1.32
C PHE A 188 -10.27 -3.63 -0.36
N THR A 189 -10.09 -4.83 -0.91
CA THR A 189 -10.00 -6.08 -0.13
C THR A 189 -8.80 -6.15 0.81
N ASN A 190 -7.81 -5.28 0.63
CA ASN A 190 -6.65 -5.12 1.51
C ASN A 190 -6.90 -4.17 2.70
N GLY A 191 -8.15 -3.74 2.91
CA GLY A 191 -8.57 -2.85 4.00
C GLY A 191 -8.23 -1.37 3.78
N GLN A 192 -7.72 -1.01 2.60
CA GLN A 192 -7.45 0.39 2.25
C GLN A 192 -8.67 1.04 1.58
N SER A 193 -8.86 2.33 1.83
CA SER A 193 -9.85 3.16 1.13
C SER A 193 -9.12 4.19 0.28
N LYS A 194 -9.52 4.33 -0.99
CA LYS A 194 -8.93 5.31 -1.91
C LYS A 194 -10.01 6.14 -2.57
N VAL A 195 -9.73 7.43 -2.72
CA VAL A 195 -10.53 8.33 -3.55
C VAL A 195 -10.35 7.96 -5.02
N LEU A 196 -11.45 7.61 -5.69
CA LEU A 196 -11.46 7.23 -7.10
C LEU A 196 -11.73 8.44 -8.00
N GLY A 197 -12.43 9.44 -7.50
CA GLY A 197 -12.75 10.67 -8.24
C GLY A 197 -13.74 11.55 -7.49
N GLN A 198 -14.13 12.66 -8.11
CA GLN A 198 -15.12 13.59 -7.57
C GLN A 198 -16.08 14.05 -8.67
N VAL A 199 -17.37 14.10 -8.37
CA VAL A 199 -18.39 14.61 -9.29
C VAL A 199 -18.33 16.14 -9.29
N ALA A 200 -18.10 16.71 -10.47
CA ALA A 200 -18.15 18.15 -10.66
C ALA A 200 -19.59 18.62 -10.86
N LEU A 201 -19.96 19.72 -10.20
CA LEU A 201 -21.23 20.39 -10.44
C LEU A 201 -21.02 21.59 -11.35
N ALA A 202 -22.07 22.01 -12.07
CA ALA A 202 -22.12 23.21 -12.89
C ALA A 202 -23.24 24.15 -12.38
N THR A 203 -23.00 25.46 -12.35
CA THR A 203 -24.03 26.47 -12.08
C THR A 203 -23.96 27.54 -13.14
N PHE A 204 -25.13 28.11 -13.46
CA PHE A 204 -25.29 29.14 -14.47
C PHE A 204 -25.83 30.40 -13.80
N ASN A 205 -25.47 31.58 -14.32
CA ASN A 205 -26.00 32.83 -13.78
C ASN A 205 -27.52 32.94 -13.99
N ASN A 206 -28.04 32.40 -15.10
CA ASN A 206 -29.46 32.34 -15.40
C ASN A 206 -29.89 30.92 -15.80
N PRO A 207 -30.33 30.08 -14.83
CA PRO A 207 -30.78 28.71 -15.12
C PRO A 207 -31.98 28.64 -16.08
N SER A 208 -32.93 29.57 -15.98
CA SER A 208 -34.10 29.62 -16.87
C SER A 208 -33.75 29.97 -18.31
N GLY A 209 -32.55 30.50 -18.55
CA GLY A 209 -32.02 30.75 -19.89
C GLY A 209 -31.43 29.51 -20.56
N LEU A 210 -31.34 28.36 -19.88
CA LEU A 210 -30.81 27.13 -20.49
C LEU A 210 -31.76 26.58 -21.55
N ASN A 211 -31.18 26.05 -22.63
CA ASN A 211 -31.96 25.42 -23.68
C ASN A 211 -32.20 23.95 -23.33
N LYS A 212 -33.45 23.49 -23.40
CA LYS A 212 -33.75 22.07 -23.25
C LYS A 212 -33.28 21.32 -24.50
N VAL A 213 -32.38 20.35 -24.32
CA VAL A 213 -31.80 19.57 -25.43
C VAL A 213 -32.55 18.26 -25.64
N GLY A 214 -33.27 17.79 -24.62
CA GLY A 214 -34.05 16.55 -24.64
C GLY A 214 -34.08 15.95 -23.23
N ASP A 215 -35.05 15.07 -22.97
CA ASP A 215 -35.22 14.42 -21.66
C ASP A 215 -35.14 15.42 -20.48
N ASN A 216 -34.20 15.17 -19.56
CA ASN A 216 -33.84 16.02 -18.42
C ASN A 216 -32.50 16.75 -18.65
N LEU A 217 -32.02 16.82 -19.90
CA LEU A 217 -30.75 17.43 -20.26
C LEU A 217 -30.95 18.88 -20.74
N PHE A 218 -30.06 19.75 -20.26
CA PHE A 218 -30.03 21.16 -20.57
C PHE A 218 -28.67 21.55 -21.15
N GLY A 219 -28.71 22.39 -22.19
CA GLY A 219 -27.54 22.93 -22.87
C GLY A 219 -27.38 24.42 -22.59
N LYS A 220 -26.13 24.89 -22.60
CA LYS A 220 -25.84 26.32 -22.45
C LYS A 220 -26.40 27.11 -23.63
N SER A 221 -26.90 28.31 -23.34
CA SER A 221 -27.33 29.28 -24.33
C SER A 221 -26.63 30.63 -24.08
N VAL A 222 -26.77 31.56 -25.03
CA VAL A 222 -26.29 32.94 -24.83
C VAL A 222 -26.97 33.59 -23.62
N ASN A 223 -28.23 33.25 -23.34
CA ASN A 223 -29.00 33.84 -22.24
C ASN A 223 -28.72 33.18 -20.87
N SER A 224 -28.19 31.96 -20.83
CA SER A 224 -27.80 31.30 -19.56
C SER A 224 -26.46 31.79 -19.02
N GLY A 225 -25.61 32.31 -19.91
CA GLY A 225 -24.20 32.58 -19.65
C GLY A 225 -23.35 31.30 -19.63
N GLU A 226 -22.08 31.46 -19.26
CA GLU A 226 -21.12 30.35 -19.18
C GLU A 226 -21.32 29.48 -17.93
N ALA A 227 -20.99 28.19 -18.08
CA ALA A 227 -21.02 27.24 -16.98
C ALA A 227 -19.88 27.55 -16.01
N LYS A 228 -20.20 27.96 -14.79
CA LYS A 228 -19.24 27.94 -13.69
C LYS A 228 -19.16 26.48 -13.25
N VAL A 229 -17.98 25.88 -13.17
CA VAL A 229 -17.78 24.48 -12.73
C VAL A 229 -17.03 24.48 -11.40
N GLY A 230 -17.37 23.55 -10.49
CA GLY A 230 -16.75 23.49 -9.17
C GLY A 230 -17.25 22.33 -8.32
N THR A 231 -16.69 22.21 -7.12
CA THR A 231 -17.04 21.18 -6.13
C THR A 231 -18.35 21.51 -5.41
N SER A 232 -19.05 20.49 -4.92
CA SER A 232 -20.28 20.68 -4.14
C SER A 232 -20.03 21.46 -2.86
N GLY A 233 -21.04 22.20 -2.39
CA GLY A 233 -20.96 23.00 -1.16
C GLY A 233 -20.11 24.27 -1.27
N SER A 234 -19.54 24.58 -2.44
CA SER A 234 -18.75 25.79 -2.70
C SER A 234 -19.35 26.64 -3.82
N GLY A 235 -19.15 27.95 -3.78
CA GLY A 235 -19.56 28.86 -4.86
C GLY A 235 -21.06 28.83 -5.19
N GLY A 236 -21.92 28.71 -4.16
CA GLY A 236 -23.37 28.67 -4.29
C GLY A 236 -23.95 27.33 -4.79
N ARG A 237 -23.13 26.27 -4.82
CA ARG A 237 -23.57 24.92 -5.17
C ARG A 237 -24.16 24.20 -3.97
N GLY A 238 -25.18 23.37 -4.23
CA GLY A 238 -25.71 22.43 -3.24
C GLY A 238 -24.71 21.34 -2.87
N THR A 239 -25.10 20.54 -1.87
CA THR A 239 -24.41 19.31 -1.44
C THR A 239 -25.10 18.08 -2.02
N PHE A 240 -24.40 16.96 -2.07
CA PHE A 240 -25.01 15.69 -2.48
C PHE A 240 -25.72 15.02 -1.31
N ASN A 241 -26.84 14.36 -1.60
CA ASN A 241 -27.49 13.44 -0.68
C ASN A 241 -27.49 12.03 -1.31
N PRO A 242 -26.43 11.23 -1.06
CA PRO A 242 -26.25 9.94 -1.73
C PRO A 242 -27.40 8.97 -1.39
N GLY A 243 -27.82 8.19 -2.38
CA GLY A 243 -28.91 7.21 -2.22
C GLY A 243 -30.32 7.78 -2.30
N ASN A 244 -30.48 9.09 -2.52
CA ASN A 244 -31.78 9.74 -2.71
C ASN A 244 -31.99 10.12 -4.18
N LEU A 245 -33.26 10.14 -4.62
CA LEU A 245 -33.68 10.58 -5.95
C LEU A 245 -34.55 11.84 -5.82
N GLU A 246 -34.20 12.89 -6.55
CA GLU A 246 -35.00 14.12 -6.58
C GLU A 246 -36.31 13.87 -7.35
N MET A 247 -37.44 14.17 -6.71
CA MET A 247 -38.76 14.04 -7.32
C MET A 247 -39.13 15.32 -8.09
N SER A 248 -40.08 15.20 -9.02
CA SER A 248 -40.62 16.35 -9.75
C SER A 248 -41.22 17.38 -8.78
N ASN A 249 -41.04 18.66 -9.09
CA ASN A 249 -41.65 19.76 -8.35
C ASN A 249 -43.11 20.05 -8.75
N VAL A 250 -43.68 19.24 -9.65
CA VAL A 250 -45.03 19.45 -10.22
C VAL A 250 -46.12 18.86 -9.33
N ASP A 251 -47.14 19.67 -9.00
CA ASP A 251 -48.38 19.20 -8.38
C ASP A 251 -49.45 18.92 -9.44
N LEU A 252 -49.78 17.64 -9.60
CA LEU A 252 -50.74 17.17 -10.59
C LEU A 252 -52.14 17.78 -10.40
N ALA A 253 -52.62 17.98 -9.18
CA ALA A 253 -53.97 18.50 -8.95
C ALA A 253 -54.09 19.95 -9.44
N GLN A 254 -53.07 20.77 -9.18
CA GLN A 254 -53.01 22.15 -9.65
C GLN A 254 -52.87 22.21 -11.17
N GLU A 255 -52.01 21.38 -11.77
CA GLU A 255 -51.83 21.35 -13.23
C GLU A 255 -53.10 20.91 -13.95
N PHE A 256 -53.86 19.94 -13.42
CA PHE A 256 -55.16 19.57 -13.97
C PHE A 256 -56.18 20.70 -13.86
N SER A 257 -56.22 21.43 -12.74
CA SER A 257 -57.10 22.59 -12.59
C SER A 257 -56.75 23.69 -13.61
N ASN A 258 -55.47 24.01 -13.78
CA ASN A 258 -54.97 24.98 -14.76
C ASN A 258 -55.34 24.56 -16.19
N MET A 259 -55.24 23.26 -16.51
CA MET A 259 -55.67 22.70 -17.79
C MET A 259 -57.17 22.92 -18.02
N ILE A 260 -58.02 22.63 -17.01
CA ILE A 260 -59.48 22.81 -17.10
C ILE A 260 -59.83 24.28 -17.29
N ILE A 261 -59.16 25.20 -16.58
CA ILE A 261 -59.36 26.65 -16.73
C ILE A 261 -59.01 27.07 -18.15
N THR A 262 -57.87 26.61 -18.66
CA THR A 262 -57.41 26.92 -20.03
C THR A 262 -58.40 26.39 -21.08
N GLN A 263 -58.90 25.17 -20.91
CA GLN A 263 -59.91 24.56 -21.80
C GLN A 263 -61.24 25.32 -21.75
N ARG A 264 -61.72 25.71 -20.56
CA ARG A 264 -62.94 26.53 -20.42
C ARG A 264 -62.77 27.91 -21.03
N GLY A 265 -61.59 28.52 -20.89
CA GLY A 265 -61.25 29.77 -21.56
C GLY A 265 -61.31 29.64 -23.08
N PHE A 266 -60.74 28.58 -23.65
CA PHE A 266 -60.81 28.30 -25.09
C PHE A 266 -62.26 28.08 -25.56
N GLN A 267 -63.06 27.34 -24.80
CA GLN A 267 -64.48 27.12 -25.12
C GLN A 267 -65.29 28.41 -25.07
N ALA A 268 -65.07 29.25 -24.06
CA ALA A 268 -65.71 30.56 -23.94
C ALA A 268 -65.33 31.48 -25.12
N ASN A 269 -64.04 31.55 -25.46
CA ASN A 269 -63.55 32.31 -26.60
C ASN A 269 -64.15 31.81 -27.93
N SER A 270 -64.25 30.49 -28.11
CA SER A 270 -64.86 29.89 -29.29
C SER A 270 -66.35 30.22 -29.40
N LYS A 271 -67.07 30.21 -28.27
CA LYS A 271 -68.49 30.55 -28.24
C LYS A 271 -68.74 32.03 -28.57
N ILE A 272 -67.89 32.92 -28.09
CA ILE A 272 -67.92 34.35 -28.44
C ILE A 272 -67.76 34.53 -29.96
N ILE A 273 -66.83 33.78 -30.58
CA ILE A 273 -66.65 33.82 -32.04
C ILE A 273 -67.93 33.35 -32.74
N THR A 274 -68.49 32.18 -32.39
CA THR A 274 -69.71 31.67 -33.01
C THR A 274 -70.89 32.64 -32.87
N THR A 275 -71.08 33.24 -31.70
CA THR A 275 -72.14 34.24 -31.52
C THR A 275 -71.91 35.50 -32.34
N THR A 276 -70.64 35.90 -32.51
CA THR A 276 -70.30 37.05 -33.34
C THR A 276 -70.55 36.74 -34.83
N ASP A 277 -70.20 35.53 -35.29
CA ASP A 277 -70.48 35.08 -36.66
C ASP A 277 -71.98 35.04 -36.95
N GLN A 278 -72.80 34.55 -36.00
CA GLN A 278 -74.25 34.55 -36.11
C GLN A 278 -74.83 35.97 -36.23
N MET A 279 -74.35 36.91 -35.40
CA MET A 279 -74.78 38.31 -35.49
C MET A 279 -74.37 38.95 -36.83
N LEU A 280 -73.19 38.62 -37.35
CA LEU A 280 -72.73 39.11 -38.66
C LEU A 280 -73.59 38.56 -39.81
N GLU A 281 -73.99 37.29 -39.72
CA GLU A 281 -74.89 36.66 -40.69
C GLU A 281 -76.29 37.31 -40.68
N GLU A 282 -76.86 37.57 -39.49
CA GLU A 282 -78.13 38.28 -39.36
C GLU A 282 -78.06 39.71 -39.91
N LEU A 283 -76.97 40.44 -39.63
CA LEU A 283 -76.73 41.78 -40.19
C LEU A 283 -76.61 41.77 -41.73
N ALA A 284 -75.95 40.77 -42.30
CA ALA A 284 -75.84 40.63 -43.75
C ALA A 284 -77.21 40.37 -44.39
N ASN A 285 -78.06 39.58 -43.73
CA ASN A 285 -79.42 39.28 -44.20
C ASN A 285 -80.38 40.48 -44.09
N LEU A 286 -80.15 41.41 -43.15
CA LEU A 286 -80.91 42.67 -43.02
C LEU A 286 -80.65 43.69 -44.15
N LYS A 287 -79.59 43.51 -44.94
CA LYS A 287 -79.23 44.41 -46.06
C LYS A 287 -80.01 44.10 -47.35
N ARG A 288 -80.75 42.99 -47.43
CA ARG A 288 -81.66 42.68 -48.55
C ARG A 288 -83.04 43.28 -48.33
#